data_AF-A0A180F5I1-F1
#
_entry.id   AF-A0A180F5I1-F1
#
_cell.length_a   1.000
_cell.length_b   1.000
_cell.length_c   1.000
_cell.angle_alpha   90.00
_cell.angle_beta   90.00
_cell.angle_gamma   90.00
#
_symmetry.space_group_name_H-M   'P 1'
#
loop_
_entity.id
_entity.type
_entity.pdbx_description
1 polymer ?
#
loop_
_entity_poly.entity_id
_entity_poly.type
_entity_poly.pdbx_seq_one_letter_code
_entity_poly.pdbx_strand_id
1 'polypeptide(L)' 'MDIPNTTFVSWNKKEDSWQDMFLMSMCKHNIIANSSFSWWGAWLNNNEDKIIIALSRFLTTCENNDLIPKEWITLEYES' A
#
# COMPACT_ATOMS: atom_id res chain seq x y z
N MET A 1 -20.16 -1.57 -4.45
CA MET A 1 -19.39 -2.82 -4.37
C MET A 1 -19.71 -3.42 -3.02
N ASP A 2 -20.40 -4.57 -2.98
CA ASP A 2 -20.77 -5.21 -1.72
C ASP A 2 -19.78 -6.37 -1.49
N ILE A 3 -18.81 -6.14 -0.61
CA ILE A 3 -17.76 -7.10 -0.29
C ILE A 3 -18.11 -7.69 1.08
N PRO A 4 -18.41 -8.99 1.18
CA PRO A 4 -18.78 -9.59 2.45
C PRO A 4 -17.64 -9.47 3.47
N ASN A 5 -17.98 -9.37 4.76
CA ASN A 5 -17.03 -9.23 5.88
C ASN A 5 -16.09 -8.02 5.78
N THR A 6 -16.59 -6.90 5.25
CA THR A 6 -15.80 -5.68 5.09
C THR A 6 -16.20 -4.62 6.11
N THR A 7 -15.21 -3.97 6.70
CA THR A 7 -15.39 -2.73 7.46
C THR A 7 -14.60 -1.63 6.78
N PHE A 8 -15.29 -0.58 6.34
CA PHE A 8 -14.64 0.58 5.74
C PHE A 8 -14.20 1.53 6.85
N VAL A 9 -12.89 1.66 7.01
CA VAL A 9 -12.28 2.63 7.93
C VAL A 9 -11.92 3.87 7.11
N SER A 10 -12.35 5.04 7.57
CA SER A 10 -12.06 6.34 6.96
C SER A 10 -12.10 7.43 8.03
N TRP A 11 -11.87 8.69 7.63
CA TRP A 11 -12.15 9.93 8.38
C TRP A 11 -10.97 10.59 9.11
N ASN A 12 -9.78 9.99 9.14
CA ASN A 12 -8.60 10.69 9.63
C ASN A 12 -8.05 11.63 8.56
N LYS A 13 -7.81 12.90 8.91
CA LYS A 13 -7.35 13.93 7.97
C LYS A 13 -6.23 14.76 8.60
N LYS A 14 -5.33 15.26 7.76
CA LYS A 14 -4.27 16.21 8.14
C LYS A 14 -3.40 15.64 9.28
N GLU A 15 -3.44 16.28 10.45
CA GLU A 15 -2.69 15.89 11.65
C GLU A 15 -3.03 14.50 12.17
N ASP A 16 -4.19 13.93 11.81
CA ASP A 16 -4.56 12.57 12.21
C ASP A 16 -4.21 11.51 11.16
N SER A 17 -3.73 11.88 9.98
CA SER A 17 -3.44 10.91 8.90
C SER A 17 -2.36 9.90 9.28
N TRP A 18 -1.53 10.16 10.29
CA TRP A 18 -0.60 9.14 10.80
C TRP A 18 -1.32 7.94 11.43
N GLN A 19 -2.54 8.11 11.94
CA GLN A 19 -3.33 7.02 12.52
C GLN A 19 -3.74 5.99 11.46
N ASP A 20 -4.10 6.47 10.26
CA ASP A 20 -4.37 5.60 9.12
C ASP A 20 -3.11 4.84 8.70
N MET A 21 -1.96 5.53 8.62
CA MET A 21 -0.69 4.89 8.27
C MET A 21 -0.28 3.84 9.32
N PHE A 22 -0.48 4.15 10.61
CA PHE A 22 -0.25 3.20 11.69
C PHE A 22 -1.16 1.98 11.55
N LEU A 23 -2.46 2.18 11.31
CA LEU A 23 -3.40 1.08 11.07
C LEU A 23 -2.98 0.23 9.86
N MET A 24 -2.56 0.86 8.76
CA MET A 24 -2.06 0.18 7.57
C MET A 24 -0.81 -0.68 7.85
N SER A 25 0.08 -0.22 8.74
CA SER A 25 1.26 -0.98 9.16
C SER A 25 0.93 -2.21 10.02
N MET A 26 -0.27 -2.25 10.61
CA MET A 26 -0.74 -3.37 11.42
C MET A 26 -1.51 -4.42 10.59
N CYS A 27 -1.68 -4.22 9.28
CA CYS A 27 -2.36 -5.16 8.41
C CYS A 27 -1.59 -6.49 8.27
N LYS A 28 -2.31 -7.58 7.97
CA LYS A 28 -1.65 -8.86 7.60
C LYS A 28 -0.96 -8.78 6.24
N HIS A 29 -1.61 -8.13 5.28
CA HIS A 29 -1.14 -7.93 3.91
C HIS A 29 -1.56 -6.54 3.44
N ASN A 30 -0.89 -5.99 2.44
CA ASN A 30 -1.20 -4.67 1.89
C ASN A 30 -1.38 -4.76 0.37
N ILE A 31 -2.44 -4.11 -0.13
CA ILE A 31 -2.57 -3.76 -1.55
C ILE A 31 -2.46 -2.25 -1.61
N ILE A 32 -1.49 -1.74 -2.36
CA ILE A 32 -1.17 -0.30 -2.37
C ILE A 32 -1.39 0.31 -3.74
N ALA A 33 -1.76 1.59 -3.74
CA ALA A 33 -1.79 2.41 -4.94
C ALA A 33 -0.40 3.02 -5.20
N ASN A 34 -0.26 3.72 -6.34
CA ASN A 34 0.86 4.61 -6.65
C ASN A 34 0.81 5.88 -5.77
N SER A 35 0.97 5.68 -4.47
CA SER A 35 0.84 6.71 -3.46
C SER A 35 1.93 6.51 -2.42
N SER A 36 2.69 7.57 -2.14
CA SER A 36 3.70 7.57 -1.09
C SER A 36 3.10 7.25 0.28
N PHE A 37 1.85 7.62 0.52
CA PHE A 37 1.15 7.35 1.78
C PHE A 37 0.92 5.84 1.97
N SER A 38 0.34 5.17 0.96
CA SER A 38 0.12 3.72 1.05
C SER A 38 1.43 2.92 1.02
N TRP A 39 2.45 3.45 0.32
CA TRP A 39 3.79 2.87 0.31
C TRP A 39 4.40 2.83 1.71
N TRP A 40 4.38 3.94 2.45
CA TRP A 40 4.91 3.98 3.82
C TRP A 40 4.13 3.09 4.78
N GLY A 41 2.80 3.04 4.64
CA GLY A 41 1.97 2.10 5.42
C GLY A 41 2.36 0.64 5.21
N ALA A 42 2.68 0.23 3.98
CA ALA A 42 3.13 -1.12 3.67
C ALA A 42 4.59 -1.36 4.08
N TRP A 43 5.48 -0.39 3.88
CA TRP A 43 6.89 -0.49 4.27
C TRP A 43 7.07 -0.67 5.78
N LEU A 44 6.27 0.05 6.58
CA LEU A 44 6.28 -0.03 8.04
C LEU A 44 5.60 -1.30 8.58
N ASN A 45 5.00 -2.14 7.72
CA ASN A 45 4.37 -3.37 8.16
C ASN A 45 5.44 -4.37 8.63
N ASN A 46 5.44 -4.68 9.92
CA ASN A 46 6.40 -5.60 10.55
C ASN A 46 5.96 -7.06 10.58
N ASN A 47 4.82 -7.41 9.97
CA ASN A 47 4.42 -8.81 9.84
C ASN A 47 5.45 -9.56 8.96
N GLU A 48 5.96 -10.67 9.47
CA GLU A 48 6.98 -11.51 8.82
C GLU A 48 6.40 -12.24 7.59
N ASP A 49 5.12 -12.60 7.65
CA ASP A 49 4.39 -13.31 6.59
C ASP A 49 3.63 -12.34 5.66
N LYS A 50 3.98 -11.05 5.67
CA LYS A 50 3.26 -10.04 4.88
C LYS A 50 3.42 -10.30 3.39
N ILE A 51 2.35 -9.98 2.67
CA ILE A 51 2.33 -9.93 1.21
C ILE A 51 1.97 -8.49 0.86
N ILE A 52 2.80 -7.87 0.03
CA ILE A 52 2.58 -6.50 -0.43
C ILE A 52 2.42 -6.54 -1.95
N ILE A 53 1.29 -6.03 -2.43
CA ILE A 53 0.98 -5.92 -3.86
C ILE A 53 0.99 -4.44 -4.25
N ALA A 54 1.81 -4.10 -5.24
CA ALA A 54 1.94 -2.77 -5.80
C ALA A 54 1.76 -2.79 -7.33
N LEU A 55 1.55 -1.62 -7.93
CA LEU A 55 1.57 -1.49 -9.39
C LEU A 55 3.02 -1.43 -9.88
N SER A 56 3.31 -2.08 -11.01
CA SER A 56 4.66 -2.13 -11.57
C SER A 56 5.19 -0.76 -11.98
N ARG A 57 4.31 0.17 -12.38
CA ARG A 57 4.70 1.56 -12.67
C ARG A 57 4.35 2.45 -11.49
N PHE A 58 5.26 2.58 -10.52
CA PHE A 58 4.99 3.35 -9.30
C PHE A 58 5.08 4.87 -9.52
N LEU A 59 6.13 5.32 -10.20
CA LEU A 59 6.29 6.71 -10.62
C LEU A 59 5.99 6.84 -12.11
N THR A 60 5.19 7.84 -12.47
CA THR A 60 4.87 8.11 -13.88
C THR A 60 6.05 8.71 -14.64
N THR A 61 6.93 9.43 -13.95
CA THR A 61 8.05 10.21 -14.48
C THR A 61 9.39 9.47 -14.49
N CYS A 62 9.46 8.28 -13.89
CA CYS A 62 10.70 7.54 -13.72
C CYS A 62 10.51 6.14 -14.30
N GLU A 63 11.40 5.71 -15.18
CA GLU A 63 11.40 4.34 -15.71
C GLU A 63 11.97 3.34 -14.69
N ASN A 64 12.82 3.82 -13.77
CA ASN A 64 13.42 2.98 -12.73
C ASN A 64 12.47 2.83 -11.54
N ASN A 65 12.26 1.57 -11.15
CA ASN A 65 11.32 1.20 -10.10
C ASN A 65 12.01 0.91 -8.76
N ASP A 66 13.14 1.58 -8.49
CA ASP A 66 13.98 1.37 -7.30
C ASP A 66 13.25 1.62 -5.98
N LEU A 67 12.08 2.25 -6.04
CA LEU A 67 11.20 2.48 -4.90
C LEU A 67 10.39 1.26 -4.49
N ILE A 68 10.22 0.26 -5.36
CA ILE A 68 9.51 -0.97 -5.00
C ILE A 68 10.55 -2.03 -4.59
N PRO A 69 10.54 -2.49 -3.33
CA PRO A 69 11.37 -3.60 -2.88
C PRO A 69 11.10 -4.85 -3.71
N LYS A 70 12.16 -5.61 -4.01
CA LYS A 70 12.07 -6.78 -4.90
C LYS A 70 11.20 -7.90 -4.33
N GLU A 71 11.02 -7.91 -3.01
CA GLU A 71 10.20 -8.86 -2.28
C GLU A 71 8.70 -8.56 -2.44
N TRP A 72 8.33 -7.37 -2.94
CA TRP A 72 6.94 -7.01 -3.17
C TRP A 72 6.46 -7.53 -4.52
N ILE A 73 5.21 -7.95 -4.58
CA ILE A 73 4.57 -8.42 -5.81
C ILE A 73 4.13 -7.20 -6.61
N THR A 74 4.55 -7.11 -7.87
CA THR A 74 4.13 -6.06 -8.79
C THR A 74 3.14 -6.59 -9.81
N LEU A 75 2.10 -5.79 -10.11
CA LEU A 75 1.15 -6.06 -11.19
C LEU A 75 1.36 -5.09 -12.34
N GLU A 76 1.46 -5.60 -13.56
CA GLU A 76 1.51 -4.79 -14.77
C GLU A 76 0.10 -4.39 -15.22
N TYR A 77 0.02 -3.27 -15.93
CA TYR A 77 -1.19 -2.86 -16.62
C TYR A 77 -1.11 -3.38 -18.05
N GLU A 78 -2.01 -4.28 -18.44
CA GLU A 78 -2.28 -4.51 -19.86
C GLU A 78 -3.18 -3.38 -20.36
N SER A 79 -2.69 -2.66 -21.37
CA SER A 79 -3.41 -1.59 -22.09
C SER A 79 -4.25 -2.15 -23.22
#